data_AF-A0A421E4H7-F1
#
_entry.id   AF-A0A421E4H7-F1
#
_cell.length_a   1.000
_cell.length_b   1.000
_cell.length_c   1.000
_cell.angle_alpha   90.00
_cell.angle_beta   90.00
_cell.angle_gamma   90.00
#
_symmetry.space_group_name_H-M   'P 1'
#
loop_
_entity.id
_entity.type
_entity.pdbx_description
1 polymer ?
#
loop_
_entity_poly.entity_id
_entity_poly.type
_entity_poly.pdbx_seq_one_letter_code
_entity_poly.pdbx_strand_id
1 'polypeptide(L)'
;MLTELTNDDDRGQVGIGTLIVFIAMVLVAAIAAGVLINTAGFLQSSAEETGQQSSDQVTNRLQLVNAVGEDITDTGVGTVNLTVKRAPGAANIDIGSTIAQWVDSSGSYDLTVEDGAERTADGENFGVTQVQDDDGSISESQVLNDPSDRARLQFDTSAIRGSNLAEGSTATVRLNTQSGGTTTVRLVVPETLSGNSAVSL
;
A
#
# COMPACT_ATOMS: atom_id res chain seq x y z
N MET A 1 -16.26 -69.75 -65.34
CA MET A 1 -15.79 -68.35 -65.39
C MET A 1 -16.62 -67.59 -64.37
N LEU A 2 -15.95 -67.05 -63.35
CA LEU A 2 -16.45 -66.40 -62.14
C LEU A 2 -17.31 -65.16 -62.46
N THR A 3 -18.38 -64.93 -61.68
CA THR A 3 -18.93 -63.59 -61.45
C THR A 3 -18.92 -63.34 -59.95
N GLU A 4 -18.01 -62.46 -59.58
CA GLU A 4 -17.77 -61.95 -58.23
C GLU A 4 -18.87 -60.94 -57.89
N LEU A 5 -19.65 -61.22 -56.84
CA LEU A 5 -20.56 -60.25 -56.24
C LEU A 5 -19.69 -59.26 -55.45
N THR A 6 -19.30 -58.15 -56.07
CA THR A 6 -18.50 -57.11 -55.42
C THR A 6 -19.35 -56.38 -54.38
N ASN A 7 -18.97 -56.55 -53.11
CA ASN A 7 -19.48 -55.83 -51.94
C ASN A 7 -19.48 -54.31 -52.14
N ASP A 8 -20.64 -53.66 -52.05
CA ASP A 8 -20.79 -52.20 -51.99
C ASP A 8 -20.92 -51.69 -50.52
N ASP A 9 -20.86 -52.61 -49.54
CA ASP A 9 -20.97 -52.32 -48.09
C ASP A 9 -19.76 -51.58 -47.51
N ASP A 10 -18.57 -51.68 -48.13
CA ASP A 10 -17.35 -51.03 -47.65
C ASP A 10 -17.41 -49.49 -47.76
N ARG A 11 -18.20 -48.95 -48.69
CA ARG A 11 -18.35 -47.48 -48.85
C ARG A 11 -19.15 -46.84 -47.72
N GLY A 12 -20.19 -47.54 -47.23
CA GLY A 12 -20.96 -47.11 -46.05
C GLY A 12 -20.11 -47.15 -44.77
N GLN A 13 -19.25 -48.15 -44.64
CA GLN A 13 -18.35 -48.31 -43.50
C GLN A 13 -17.29 -47.20 -43.41
N VAL A 14 -16.67 -46.83 -44.54
CA VAL A 14 -15.69 -45.72 -44.57
C VAL A 14 -16.37 -44.38 -44.22
N GLY A 15 -17.58 -44.14 -44.73
CA GLY A 15 -18.36 -42.93 -44.44
C GLY A 15 -18.70 -42.78 -42.94
N ILE A 16 -19.12 -43.86 -42.30
CA ILE A 16 -19.39 -43.88 -40.85
C ILE A 16 -18.10 -43.61 -40.05
N GLY A 17 -16.96 -44.16 -40.47
CA GLY A 17 -15.66 -43.90 -39.84
C GLY A 17 -15.27 -42.42 -39.87
N THR A 18 -15.48 -41.74 -41.01
CA THR A 18 -15.20 -40.30 -41.13
C THR A 18 -16.12 -39.43 -40.28
N LEU A 19 -17.40 -39.80 -40.16
CA LEU A 19 -18.37 -39.11 -39.30
C LEU A 19 -18.00 -39.23 -37.82
N ILE A 20 -17.57 -40.40 -37.38
CA ILE A 20 -17.14 -40.63 -35.99
C ILE A 20 -15.93 -39.75 -35.64
N VAL A 21 -14.91 -39.73 -36.52
CA VAL A 21 -13.71 -38.90 -36.30
C VAL A 21 -14.05 -37.42 -36.31
N PHE A 22 -14.96 -36.99 -37.19
CA PHE A 22 -15.40 -35.59 -37.25
C PHE A 22 -16.06 -35.17 -35.94
N ILE A 23 -17.00 -35.96 -35.43
CA ILE A 23 -17.68 -35.67 -34.15
C ILE A 23 -16.66 -35.67 -32.99
N ALA A 24 -15.78 -36.66 -32.94
CA ALA A 24 -14.75 -36.74 -31.91
C ALA A 24 -13.82 -35.51 -31.92
N MET A 25 -13.37 -35.07 -33.10
CA MET A 25 -12.53 -33.88 -33.25
C MET A 25 -13.26 -32.62 -32.78
N VAL A 26 -14.53 -32.45 -33.13
CA VAL A 26 -15.35 -31.32 -32.69
C VAL A 26 -15.50 -31.29 -31.17
N LEU A 27 -15.71 -32.45 -30.53
CA LEU A 27 -15.80 -32.54 -29.07
C LEU A 27 -14.48 -32.18 -28.37
N VAL A 28 -13.35 -32.70 -28.87
CA VAL A 28 -12.02 -32.36 -28.33
C VAL A 28 -11.74 -30.86 -28.51
N ALA A 29 -12.05 -30.31 -29.69
CA ALA A 29 -11.89 -28.88 -29.96
C ALA A 29 -12.75 -28.01 -29.02
N ALA A 30 -13.99 -28.43 -28.74
CA ALA A 30 -14.88 -27.72 -27.82
C ALA A 30 -14.35 -27.72 -26.37
N ILE A 31 -13.84 -28.86 -25.88
CA ILE A 31 -13.24 -28.95 -24.54
C ILE A 31 -11.97 -28.09 -24.48
N ALA A 32 -11.09 -28.19 -25.49
CA ALA A 32 -9.87 -27.40 -25.57
C ALA A 32 -10.17 -25.89 -25.59
N ALA A 33 -11.17 -25.45 -26.38
CA ALA A 33 -11.62 -24.07 -26.40
C ALA A 33 -12.16 -23.61 -25.04
N GLY A 34 -12.94 -24.45 -24.34
CA GLY A 34 -13.42 -24.16 -22.98
C GLY A 34 -12.28 -23.93 -21.98
N VAL A 35 -11.24 -24.77 -22.02
CA VAL A 35 -10.06 -24.61 -21.17
C VAL A 35 -9.29 -23.32 -21.52
N LEU A 36 -9.14 -23.01 -22.80
CA LEU A 36 -8.47 -21.79 -23.26
C LEU A 36 -9.21 -20.54 -22.81
N ILE A 37 -10.54 -20.50 -22.92
CA ILE A 37 -11.37 -19.38 -22.47
C ILE A 37 -11.28 -19.21 -20.95
N ASN A 38 -11.37 -20.30 -20.19
CA ASN A 38 -11.28 -20.22 -18.73
C ASN A 38 -9.91 -19.72 -18.27
N THR A 39 -8.84 -20.23 -18.90
CA THR A 39 -7.48 -19.76 -18.63
C THR A 39 -7.32 -18.28 -18.98
N ALA A 40 -7.85 -17.86 -20.13
CA ALA A 40 -7.80 -16.46 -20.54
C ALA A 40 -8.57 -15.55 -19.56
N GLY A 41 -9.76 -15.98 -19.12
CA GLY A 41 -10.55 -15.24 -18.13
C GLY A 41 -9.86 -15.14 -16.77
N PHE A 42 -9.25 -16.23 -16.29
CA PHE A 42 -8.45 -16.22 -15.07
C PHE A 42 -7.27 -15.24 -15.19
N LEU A 43 -6.49 -15.34 -16.27
CA LEU A 43 -5.34 -14.47 -16.50
C LEU A 43 -5.75 -13.00 -16.65
N GLN A 44 -6.90 -12.72 -17.27
CA GLN A 44 -7.43 -11.36 -17.37
C GLN A 44 -7.77 -10.80 -15.98
N SER A 45 -8.53 -11.54 -15.17
CA SER A 45 -8.88 -11.11 -13.81
C SER A 45 -7.64 -10.88 -12.97
N SER A 46 -6.65 -11.78 -13.04
CA SER A 46 -5.39 -11.62 -12.31
C SER A 46 -4.57 -10.42 -12.80
N ALA A 47 -4.57 -10.14 -14.10
CA ALA A 47 -3.88 -8.99 -14.67
C ALA A 47 -4.55 -7.66 -14.26
N GLU A 48 -5.88 -7.61 -14.23
CA GLU A 48 -6.65 -6.46 -13.76
C GLU A 48 -6.40 -6.19 -12.27
N GLU A 49 -6.48 -7.23 -11.43
CA GLU A 49 -6.19 -7.13 -9.99
C GLU A 49 -4.76 -6.66 -9.72
N THR A 50 -3.77 -7.25 -10.39
CA THR A 50 -2.36 -6.83 -10.26
C THR A 50 -2.15 -5.40 -10.74
N GLY A 51 -2.83 -5.01 -11.83
CA GLY A 51 -2.79 -3.65 -12.36
C GLY A 51 -3.37 -2.63 -11.38
N GLN A 52 -4.49 -2.96 -10.74
CA GLN A 52 -5.13 -2.13 -9.73
C GLN A 52 -4.24 -2.02 -8.48
N GLN A 53 -3.75 -3.13 -7.94
CA GLN A 53 -2.85 -3.13 -6.77
C GLN A 53 -1.57 -2.34 -7.04
N SER A 54 -0.98 -2.47 -8.23
CA SER A 54 0.22 -1.72 -8.62
C SER A 54 -0.06 -0.22 -8.71
N SER A 55 -1.24 0.14 -9.23
CA SER A 55 -1.68 1.55 -9.30
C SER A 55 -1.88 2.10 -7.89
N ASP A 56 -2.61 1.37 -7.04
CA ASP A 56 -2.85 1.73 -5.65
C ASP A 56 -1.55 1.89 -4.86
N GLN A 57 -0.55 1.03 -5.09
CA GLN A 57 0.74 1.14 -4.41
C GLN A 57 1.49 2.46 -4.72
N VAL A 58 1.33 3.00 -5.93
CA VAL A 58 2.02 4.24 -6.32
C VAL A 58 1.18 5.50 -6.03
N THR A 59 -0.15 5.40 -6.08
CA THR A 59 -1.06 6.53 -5.84
C THR A 59 -1.40 6.69 -4.37
N ASN A 60 -1.66 5.61 -3.64
CA ASN A 60 -2.14 5.63 -2.26
C ASN A 60 -0.96 5.74 -1.29
N ARG A 61 -0.30 6.90 -1.33
CA ARG A 61 0.77 7.25 -0.39
C ARG A 61 0.44 8.54 0.33
N LEU A 62 1.02 8.71 1.52
CA LEU A 62 0.97 9.96 2.25
C LEU A 62 1.90 10.98 1.60
N GLN A 63 1.53 12.25 1.63
CA GLN A 63 2.37 13.36 1.21
C GLN A 63 2.67 14.21 2.44
N LEU A 64 3.95 14.40 2.73
CA LEU A 64 4.38 15.35 3.74
C LEU A 64 4.10 16.79 3.26
N VAL A 65 3.49 17.58 4.14
CA VAL A 65 3.29 19.01 3.94
C VAL A 65 4.38 19.80 4.67
N ASN A 66 4.62 19.47 5.93
CA ASN A 66 5.70 20.05 6.73
C ASN A 66 6.16 19.09 7.83
N ALA A 67 7.36 19.32 8.34
CA ALA A 67 7.92 18.66 9.50
C ALA A 67 8.42 19.74 10.48
N VAL A 68 8.05 19.60 11.75
CA VAL A 68 8.38 20.56 12.80
C VAL A 68 8.86 19.80 14.02
N GLY A 69 10.01 20.19 14.56
CA GLY A 69 10.48 19.77 15.88
C GLY A 69 9.96 20.73 16.95
N GLU A 70 9.41 20.19 18.02
CA GLU A 70 8.89 20.89 19.19
C GLU A 70 9.50 20.30 20.48
N ASP A 71 9.17 20.91 21.63
CA ASP A 71 9.71 20.54 22.94
C ASP A 71 11.25 20.59 22.96
N ILE A 72 11.79 21.74 22.55
CA ILE A 72 13.22 22.00 22.52
C ILE A 72 13.69 22.24 23.95
N THR A 73 14.53 21.33 24.44
CA THR A 73 15.23 21.46 25.72
C THR A 73 16.73 21.55 25.50
N ASP A 74 17.53 21.75 26.56
CA ASP A 74 19.00 21.79 26.48
C ASP A 74 19.63 20.52 25.88
N THR A 75 18.87 19.42 25.81
CA THR A 75 19.33 18.13 25.28
C THR A 75 18.92 17.90 23.82
N GLY A 76 18.13 18.79 23.22
CA GLY A 76 17.67 18.71 21.82
C GLY A 76 16.15 18.73 21.67
N VAL A 77 15.68 18.37 20.47
CA VAL A 77 14.25 18.29 20.11
C VAL A 77 13.63 17.05 20.74
N GLY A 78 12.62 17.21 21.60
CA GLY A 78 11.91 16.10 22.25
C GLY A 78 10.82 15.49 21.38
N THR A 79 10.06 16.31 20.65
CA THR A 79 8.92 15.87 19.84
C THR A 79 9.09 16.26 18.37
N VAL A 80 8.74 15.36 17.45
CA VAL A 80 8.65 15.67 16.02
C VAL A 80 7.22 15.52 15.52
N ASN A 81 6.69 16.60 14.95
CA ASN A 81 5.38 16.66 14.33
C ASN A 81 5.52 16.68 12.80
N LEU A 82 4.91 15.70 12.13
CA LEU A 82 4.80 15.66 10.67
C LEU A 82 3.36 15.94 10.28
N THR A 83 3.10 17.02 9.53
CA THR A 83 1.77 17.19 8.92
C THR A 83 1.76 16.49 7.58
N VAL A 84 0.85 15.55 7.43
CA VAL A 84 0.65 14.74 6.23
C VAL A 84 -0.74 14.97 5.66
N LYS A 85 -0.85 14.71 4.37
CA LYS A 85 -2.11 14.63 3.63
C LYS A 85 -2.08 13.44 2.69
N ARG A 86 -3.21 13.04 2.12
CA ARG A 86 -3.19 12.06 1.04
C ARG A 86 -2.55 12.64 -0.23
N ALA A 87 -1.81 11.83 -0.97
CA ALA A 87 -1.28 12.24 -2.27
C ALA A 87 -2.41 12.55 -3.26
N PRO A 88 -2.21 13.46 -4.24
CA PRO A 88 -3.20 13.72 -5.27
C PRO A 88 -3.56 12.44 -6.03
N GLY A 89 -4.86 12.14 -6.14
CA GLY A 89 -5.34 10.93 -6.80
C GLY A 89 -5.27 9.65 -5.94
N ALA A 90 -4.82 9.76 -4.69
CA ALA A 90 -4.96 8.67 -3.72
C ALA A 90 -6.45 8.45 -3.39
N ALA A 91 -6.80 7.19 -3.18
CA ALA A 91 -8.05 6.82 -2.52
C ALA A 91 -8.02 7.23 -1.04
N ASN A 92 -8.99 6.74 -0.27
CA ASN A 92 -9.00 6.98 1.17
C ASN A 92 -7.81 6.23 1.81
N ILE A 93 -7.01 6.95 2.59
CA ILE A 93 -5.85 6.37 3.27
C ILE A 93 -6.18 6.25 4.75
N ASP A 94 -6.11 5.03 5.27
CA ASP A 94 -6.20 4.76 6.68
C ASP A 94 -4.82 4.93 7.35
N ILE A 95 -4.74 5.85 8.31
CA ILE A 95 -3.53 6.10 9.10
C ILE A 95 -3.40 5.06 10.22
N GLY A 96 -4.50 4.50 10.74
CA GLY A 96 -4.47 3.50 11.81
C GLY A 96 -3.73 2.22 11.41
N SER A 97 -3.83 1.83 10.15
CA SER A 97 -3.09 0.69 9.56
C SER A 97 -1.74 1.08 8.96
N THR A 98 -1.30 2.33 9.09
CA THR A 98 0.01 2.80 8.60
C THR A 98 1.09 2.48 9.62
N ILE A 99 2.22 1.94 9.13
CA ILE A 99 3.41 1.70 9.95
C ILE A 99 4.41 2.82 9.69
N ALA A 100 4.88 3.47 10.75
CA ALA A 100 5.90 4.50 10.67
C ALA A 100 7.24 3.94 11.17
N GLN A 101 8.23 3.83 10.29
CA GLN A 101 9.58 3.42 10.67
C GLN A 101 10.45 4.65 10.88
N TRP A 102 11.00 4.79 12.07
CA TRP A 102 11.96 5.80 12.45
C TRP A 102 13.38 5.23 12.40
N VAL A 103 14.28 5.88 11.67
CA VAL A 103 15.68 5.46 11.50
C VAL A 103 16.61 6.62 11.84
N ASP A 104 17.56 6.38 12.73
CA ASP A 104 18.55 7.36 13.14
C ASP A 104 19.91 6.70 13.41
N SER A 105 20.82 7.43 14.06
CA SER A 105 22.14 6.92 14.45
C SER A 105 22.11 5.91 15.61
N SER A 106 21.04 5.89 16.41
CA SER A 106 20.84 4.95 17.52
C SER A 106 20.26 3.61 17.06
N GLY A 107 19.44 3.59 16.00
CA GLY A 107 18.85 2.38 15.48
C GLY A 107 17.68 2.60 14.52
N SER A 108 16.88 1.56 14.36
CA SER A 108 15.63 1.56 13.60
C SER A 108 14.51 1.11 14.53
N TYR A 109 13.41 1.84 14.53
CA TYR A 109 12.25 1.63 15.39
C TYR A 109 11.00 1.65 14.51
N ASP A 110 10.17 0.63 14.62
CA ASP A 110 8.90 0.57 13.91
C ASP A 110 7.79 0.98 14.88
N LEU A 111 7.01 1.98 14.50
CA LEU A 111 5.91 2.52 15.28
C LEU A 111 4.57 2.24 14.61
N THR A 112 3.57 1.92 15.43
CA THR A 112 2.18 1.74 15.03
C THR A 112 1.30 2.85 15.57
N VAL A 113 0.01 2.85 15.25
CA VAL A 113 -0.96 3.71 15.91
C VAL A 113 -1.59 2.93 17.05
N GLU A 114 -1.71 3.55 18.22
CA GLU A 114 -2.43 2.95 19.34
C GLU A 114 -3.92 2.83 18.99
N ASP A 115 -4.50 1.64 19.25
CA ASP A 115 -5.93 1.39 19.09
C ASP A 115 -6.67 1.92 20.33
N GLY A 116 -6.96 3.22 20.33
CA GLY A 116 -7.54 3.92 21.47
C GLY A 116 -8.01 5.34 21.16
N ALA A 117 -8.79 5.90 22.09
CA ALA A 117 -9.28 7.29 21.99
C ALA A 117 -8.15 8.31 22.24
N GLU A 118 -7.16 7.95 23.06
CA GLU A 118 -5.98 8.77 23.33
C GLU A 118 -4.85 8.34 22.40
N ARG A 119 -4.73 9.04 21.26
CA ARG A 119 -3.76 8.73 20.21
C ARG A 119 -2.42 9.40 20.52
N THR A 120 -1.78 8.95 21.58
CA THR A 120 -0.58 9.57 22.14
C THR A 120 0.68 8.98 21.53
N ALA A 121 1.72 9.81 21.39
CA ALA A 121 3.04 9.32 20.99
C ALA A 121 3.74 8.68 22.18
N ASP A 122 4.23 7.46 22.02
CA ASP A 122 5.05 6.74 23.01
C ASP A 122 6.27 6.07 22.33
N GLY A 123 6.94 5.13 23.00
CA GLY A 123 8.12 4.44 22.45
C GLY A 123 7.84 3.42 21.34
N GLU A 124 6.58 2.97 21.20
CA GLU A 124 6.11 1.95 20.25
C GLU A 124 5.01 2.49 19.31
N ASN A 125 4.38 3.61 19.65
CA ASN A 125 3.25 4.20 18.95
C ASN A 125 3.51 5.66 18.56
N PHE A 126 3.04 6.07 17.39
CA PHE A 126 2.99 7.48 17.01
C PHE A 126 1.60 8.06 17.23
N GLY A 127 1.57 9.31 17.69
CA GLY A 127 0.32 10.02 17.93
C GLY A 127 -0.31 10.52 16.62
N VAL A 128 -1.64 10.53 16.56
CA VAL A 128 -2.37 11.04 15.39
C VAL A 128 -3.39 12.08 15.84
N THR A 129 -3.23 13.30 15.36
CA THR A 129 -4.15 14.42 15.64
C THR A 129 -4.61 15.05 14.33
N GLN A 130 -5.83 15.58 14.31
CA GLN A 130 -6.33 16.33 13.16
C GLN A 130 -5.78 17.77 13.17
N VAL A 131 -5.38 18.26 12.00
CA VAL A 131 -5.05 19.69 11.79
C VAL A 131 -6.19 20.37 11.05
N GLN A 132 -6.68 19.69 10.01
CA GLN A 132 -7.82 20.10 9.21
C GLN A 132 -8.60 18.84 8.86
N ASP A 133 -9.87 18.83 9.26
CA ASP A 133 -10.80 17.73 9.05
C ASP A 133 -12.21 18.34 9.12
N ASP A 134 -12.92 18.34 7.99
CA ASP A 134 -14.22 18.98 7.86
C ASP A 134 -15.37 18.02 8.24
N ASP A 135 -15.15 16.70 8.20
CA ASP A 135 -16.18 15.67 8.41
C ASP A 135 -15.92 14.73 9.61
N GLY A 136 -14.78 14.88 10.28
CA GLY A 136 -14.40 14.13 11.48
C GLY A 136 -13.76 12.76 11.18
N SER A 137 -13.44 12.45 9.93
CA SER A 137 -12.94 11.13 9.52
C SER A 137 -11.63 10.74 10.20
N ILE A 138 -10.76 11.72 10.51
CA ILE A 138 -9.47 11.50 11.17
C ILE A 138 -9.69 11.21 12.66
N SER A 139 -10.56 11.96 13.31
CA SER A 139 -10.83 11.80 14.75
C SER A 139 -11.63 10.54 15.08
N GLU A 140 -12.55 10.12 14.22
CA GLU A 140 -13.38 8.94 14.48
C GLU A 140 -12.73 7.66 13.99
N SER A 141 -12.17 7.68 12.77
CA SER A 141 -11.73 6.48 12.07
C SER A 141 -10.30 6.51 11.54
N GLN A 142 -9.52 7.57 11.84
CA GLN A 142 -8.13 7.74 11.39
C GLN A 142 -7.94 7.68 9.87
N VAL A 143 -8.98 7.97 9.09
CA VAL A 143 -8.90 7.95 7.63
C VAL A 143 -8.82 9.36 7.05
N LEU A 144 -7.99 9.51 6.03
CA LEU A 144 -7.93 10.68 5.15
C LEU A 144 -8.80 10.40 3.93
N ASN A 145 -10.00 10.98 3.88
CA ASN A 145 -10.98 10.73 2.83
C ASN A 145 -11.17 11.93 1.88
N ASP A 146 -10.76 13.13 2.29
CA ASP A 146 -10.86 14.37 1.52
C ASP A 146 -9.47 14.92 1.11
N PRO A 147 -9.31 15.61 -0.03
CA PRO A 147 -8.03 16.23 -0.39
C PRO A 147 -7.60 17.39 0.53
N SER A 148 -8.53 17.99 1.27
CA SER A 148 -8.28 19.06 2.23
C SER A 148 -7.80 18.56 3.59
N ASP A 149 -8.04 17.29 3.92
CA ASP A 149 -7.65 16.67 5.17
C ASP A 149 -6.15 16.77 5.45
N ARG A 150 -5.82 17.13 6.68
CA ARG A 150 -4.45 17.20 7.19
C ARG A 150 -4.41 16.50 8.55
N ALA A 151 -3.66 15.40 8.63
CA ALA A 151 -3.32 14.77 9.89
C ALA A 151 -1.93 15.22 10.33
N ARG A 152 -1.75 15.40 11.64
CA ARG A 152 -0.46 15.59 12.28
C ARG A 152 -0.08 14.29 12.97
N LEU A 153 1.04 13.74 12.54
CA LEU A 153 1.68 12.57 13.14
C LEU A 153 2.74 13.06 14.12
N GLN A 154 2.61 12.68 15.39
CA GLN A 154 3.50 13.08 16.46
C GLN A 154 4.41 11.91 16.85
N PHE A 155 5.70 12.17 16.94
CA PHE A 155 6.73 11.21 17.35
C PHE A 155 7.45 11.76 18.57
N ASP A 156 7.43 11.03 19.68
CA ASP A 156 8.21 11.39 20.86
C ASP A 156 9.60 10.75 20.76
N THR A 157 10.59 11.56 20.41
CA THR A 157 11.96 11.05 20.26
C THR A 157 12.51 10.54 21.59
N SER A 158 12.18 11.19 22.70
CA SER A 158 12.67 10.78 24.01
C SER A 158 12.14 9.40 24.40
N ALA A 159 10.88 9.09 24.07
CA ALA A 159 10.28 7.79 24.32
C ALA A 159 10.82 6.69 23.39
N ILE A 160 11.03 7.01 22.10
CA ILE A 160 11.46 6.03 21.08
C ILE A 160 12.93 5.59 21.29
N ARG A 161 13.82 6.55 21.51
CA ARG A 161 15.28 6.30 21.59
C ARG A 161 15.87 6.49 22.99
N GLY A 162 15.07 6.89 23.97
CA GLY A 162 15.55 7.20 25.33
C GLY A 162 16.34 8.51 25.45
N SER A 163 16.36 9.35 24.40
CA SER A 163 17.07 10.63 24.37
C SER A 163 16.44 11.57 23.34
N ASN A 164 16.72 12.88 23.43
CA ASN A 164 16.23 13.85 22.46
C ASN A 164 17.08 13.83 21.18
N LEU A 165 16.53 14.39 20.10
CA LEU A 165 17.25 14.57 18.85
C LEU A 165 18.19 15.78 18.97
N ALA A 166 19.50 15.52 19.09
CA ALA A 166 20.52 16.54 19.29
C ALA A 166 20.69 17.48 18.08
N GLU A 167 21.26 18.66 18.33
CA GLU A 167 21.64 19.63 17.30
C GLU A 167 22.56 18.98 16.25
N GLY A 168 22.34 19.31 14.96
CA GLY A 168 23.12 18.75 13.84
C GLY A 168 22.83 17.27 13.50
N SER A 169 21.95 16.59 14.25
CA SER A 169 21.62 15.19 13.98
C SER A 169 20.59 15.04 12.85
N THR A 170 20.55 13.85 12.25
CA THR A 170 19.60 13.51 11.18
C THR A 170 18.77 12.30 11.58
N ALA A 171 17.51 12.30 11.16
CA ALA A 171 16.61 11.18 11.31
C ALA A 171 15.84 10.97 10.01
N THR A 172 15.41 9.74 9.75
CA THR A 172 14.62 9.39 8.58
C THR A 172 13.35 8.68 9.04
N VAL A 173 12.19 9.20 8.63
CA VAL A 173 10.88 8.60 8.89
C VAL A 173 10.35 8.00 7.60
N ARG A 174 9.95 6.73 7.63
CA ARG A 174 9.37 6.02 6.50
C ARG A 174 7.95 5.61 6.86
N LEU A 175 6.98 6.21 6.20
CA LEU A 175 5.56 5.91 6.38
C LEU A 175 5.13 4.89 5.33
N ASN A 176 4.61 3.74 5.76
CA ASN A 176 4.10 2.69 4.90
C ASN A 176 2.60 2.53 5.10
N THR A 177 1.82 2.87 4.09
CA THR A 177 0.36 2.72 4.10
C THR A 177 -0.05 1.26 3.83
N GLN A 178 -1.30 0.91 4.13
CA GLN A 178 -1.86 -0.43 3.86
C GLN A 178 -1.79 -0.87 2.39
N SER A 179 -1.86 0.07 1.44
CA SER A 179 -1.76 -0.22 0.00
C SER A 179 -0.32 -0.45 -0.47
N GLY A 180 0.65 -0.41 0.44
CA GLY A 180 2.08 -0.55 0.13
C GLY A 180 2.75 0.73 -0.37
N GLY A 181 2.05 1.86 -0.33
CA GLY A 181 2.61 3.17 -0.66
C GLY A 181 3.55 3.65 0.44
N THR A 182 4.83 3.83 0.09
CA THR A 182 5.89 4.28 1.02
C THR A 182 6.22 5.75 0.81
N THR A 183 6.39 6.49 1.91
CA THR A 183 6.86 7.88 1.92
C THR A 183 8.03 8.02 2.85
N THR A 184 9.19 8.43 2.33
CA THR A 184 10.40 8.64 3.12
C THR A 184 10.62 10.13 3.32
N VAL A 185 10.74 10.55 4.58
CA VAL A 185 11.02 11.91 5.01
C VAL A 185 12.37 11.90 5.71
N ARG A 186 13.28 12.79 5.31
CA ARG A 186 14.55 12.99 6.01
C ARG A 186 14.47 14.29 6.78
N LEU A 187 14.68 14.21 8.08
CA LEU A 187 14.67 15.29 9.04
C LEU A 187 16.10 15.68 9.36
N VAL A 188 16.40 16.98 9.35
CA VAL A 188 17.72 17.49 9.70
C VAL A 188 17.56 18.54 10.79
N VAL A 189 18.12 18.28 11.97
CA VAL A 189 18.12 19.26 13.04
C VAL A 189 19.22 20.29 12.78
N PRO A 190 18.92 21.60 12.84
CA PRO A 190 19.95 22.63 12.73
C PRO A 190 21.02 22.51 13.82
N GLU A 191 22.19 23.10 13.54
CA GLU A 191 23.37 23.11 14.44
C GLU A 191 23.16 23.97 15.70
N THR A 192 22.07 24.75 15.77
CA THR A 192 21.73 25.57 16.95
C THR A 192 20.22 25.63 17.13
N LEU A 193 19.74 25.30 18.32
CA LEU A 193 18.34 25.34 18.73
C LEU A 193 18.03 26.50 19.69
N SER A 194 19.05 27.28 20.06
CA SER A 194 18.94 28.34 21.07
C SER A 194 17.84 29.38 20.75
N GLY A 195 16.91 29.55 21.69
CA GLY A 195 15.89 30.61 21.67
C GLY A 195 14.62 30.32 20.85
N ASN A 196 14.49 29.14 20.24
CA ASN A 196 13.30 28.76 19.48
C ASN A 196 12.48 27.71 20.23
N SER A 197 11.15 27.87 20.26
CA SER A 197 10.23 26.86 20.81
C SER A 197 9.88 25.77 19.79
N ALA A 198 10.13 26.02 18.50
CA ALA A 198 9.93 25.07 17.42
C ALA A 198 10.92 25.32 16.28
N VAL A 199 11.28 24.27 15.53
CA VAL A 199 12.20 24.34 14.39
C VAL A 199 11.63 23.56 13.20
N SER A 200 11.74 24.12 11.99
CA SER A 200 11.39 23.36 10.77
C SER A 200 12.49 22.33 10.50
N LEU A 201 12.10 21.08 10.26
CA LEU A 201 13.00 19.93 10.04
C LEU A 201 13.01 19.45 8.59
#